data_AF-A0A9Q1CC86-F1
#
_entry.id   AF-A0A9Q1CC86-F1
#
_cell.length_a   1.000
_cell.length_b   1.000
_cell.length_c   1.000
_cell.angle_alpha   90.00
_cell.angle_beta   90.00
_cell.angle_gamma   90.00
#
_symmetry.space_group_name_H-M   'P 1'
#
loop_
_entity.id
_entity.type
_entity.pdbx_description
1 polymer ?
#
loop_
_entity_poly.entity_id
_entity_poly.type
_entity_poly.pdbx_seq_one_letter_code
_entity_poly.pdbx_strand_id
1 'polypeptide(L)'
;MFWHNHDSTVCHKRQYMSAIFYHGDEQKALAEKTKDEHQKTLKKKIQTLIKPAEEFYDAEDYHQKYMLRQHRSLFHSMNFAPKELIKSHAAARLNGYVAGFGKRSNFEEEVDKLGLSDEQANYVRGVLGRGGMN
;
A
#
# COMPACT_ATOMS: atom_id res chain seq x y z
N MET A 1 -11.02 3.90 -0.31
CA MET A 1 -9.55 4.09 -0.38
C MET A 1 -9.11 4.41 -1.81
N PHE A 2 -9.23 3.48 -2.77
CA PHE A 2 -8.77 3.66 -4.17
C PHE A 2 -9.08 5.04 -4.77
N TRP A 3 -10.35 5.44 -4.83
CA TRP A 3 -10.79 6.71 -5.44
C TRP A 3 -10.21 7.98 -4.81
N HIS A 4 -9.80 7.92 -3.54
CA HIS A 4 -9.28 9.08 -2.80
C HIS A 4 -7.74 9.14 -2.82
N ASN A 5 -7.07 8.15 -3.40
CA ASN A 5 -5.60 8.07 -3.40
C ASN A 5 -4.97 8.72 -4.65
N HIS A 6 -5.75 9.10 -5.65
CA HIS A 6 -5.28 9.72 -6.89
C HIS A 6 -6.41 10.47 -7.62
N ASP A 7 -6.05 11.32 -8.58
CA ASP A 7 -7.04 11.93 -9.49
C ASP A 7 -7.47 10.93 -10.56
N SER A 8 -8.68 10.38 -10.39
CA SER A 8 -9.26 9.37 -11.29
C SER A 8 -9.79 9.92 -12.62
N THR A 9 -9.71 11.25 -12.84
CA THR A 9 -10.20 11.95 -14.04
C THR A 9 -9.11 12.27 -15.05
N VAL A 10 -7.84 12.10 -14.66
CA VAL A 10 -6.68 12.34 -15.54
C VAL A 10 -6.39 11.10 -16.38
N CYS A 11 -6.18 11.31 -17.68
CA CYS A 11 -5.67 10.28 -18.56
C CYS A 11 -4.14 10.26 -18.50
N HIS A 12 -3.58 9.21 -17.89
CA HIS A 12 -2.14 9.00 -17.81
C HIS A 12 -1.63 8.03 -18.88
N LYS A 13 -0.32 8.03 -19.12
CA LYS A 13 0.36 6.96 -19.90
C LYS A 13 0.07 5.59 -19.27
N ARG A 14 0.12 4.52 -20.07
CA ARG A 14 -0.17 3.14 -19.63
C ARG A 14 0.50 2.76 -18.29
N GLN A 15 1.75 3.18 -18.07
CA GLN A 15 2.50 2.88 -16.84
C GLN A 15 1.93 3.52 -15.56
N TYR A 16 1.12 4.57 -15.68
CA TYR A 16 0.51 5.31 -14.57
C TYR A 16 -1.02 5.39 -14.69
N MET A 17 -1.62 4.58 -15.59
CA MET A 17 -3.06 4.62 -15.80
C MET A 17 -3.80 4.12 -14.57
N SER A 18 -4.94 4.74 -14.28
CA SER A 18 -5.86 4.23 -13.27
C SER A 18 -6.64 3.02 -13.82
N ALA A 19 -6.53 1.88 -13.16
CA ALA A 19 -7.25 0.66 -13.54
C ALA A 19 -7.64 -0.17 -12.32
N ILE A 20 -8.80 -0.83 -12.41
CA ILE A 20 -9.28 -1.85 -11.49
C ILE A 20 -9.38 -3.16 -12.29
N PHE A 21 -8.68 -4.19 -11.82
CA PHE A 21 -8.70 -5.52 -12.41
C PHE A 21 -9.56 -6.45 -11.55
N TYR A 22 -10.59 -7.06 -12.13
CA TYR A 22 -11.53 -7.92 -11.41
C TYR A 22 -11.32 -9.40 -11.75
N HIS A 23 -11.50 -10.29 -10.76
CA HIS A 23 -11.41 -11.74 -10.93
C HIS A 23 -12.78 -12.42 -11.11
N GLY A 24 -13.88 -11.70 -10.90
CA GLY A 24 -15.24 -12.24 -11.06
C GLY A 24 -16.31 -11.15 -11.05
N ASP A 25 -17.55 -11.57 -11.31
CA ASP A 25 -18.68 -10.66 -11.52
C ASP A 25 -19.03 -9.81 -10.30
N GLU A 26 -18.88 -10.36 -9.09
CA GLU A 26 -19.12 -9.60 -7.85
C GLU A 26 -18.15 -8.40 -7.73
N GLN A 27 -16.86 -8.63 -7.97
CA GLN A 27 -15.84 -7.58 -7.94
C GLN A 27 -16.08 -6.55 -9.04
N LYS A 28 -16.48 -6.98 -10.24
CA LYS A 28 -16.85 -6.09 -11.35
C LYS A 28 -18.03 -5.20 -10.96
N ALA A 29 -19.11 -5.78 -10.45
CA ALA A 29 -20.30 -5.05 -10.06
C ALA A 29 -20.00 -4.04 -8.94
N LEU A 30 -19.17 -4.40 -7.95
CA LEU A 30 -18.76 -3.49 -6.88
C LEU A 30 -17.87 -2.36 -7.41
N ALA A 31 -16.94 -2.65 -8.32
CA ALA A 31 -16.09 -1.64 -8.94
C ALA A 31 -16.91 -0.64 -9.75
N GLU A 32 -17.87 -1.11 -10.54
CA GLU A 32 -18.79 -0.26 -11.33
C GLU A 32 -19.68 0.58 -10.42
N LYS A 33 -20.31 -0.04 -9.40
CA LYS A 33 -21.14 0.66 -8.42
C LYS A 33 -20.38 1.79 -7.72
N THR A 34 -19.19 1.50 -7.18
CA THR A 34 -18.41 2.52 -6.47
C THR A 34 -17.84 3.60 -7.40
N LYS A 35 -17.57 3.26 -8.67
CA LYS A 35 -17.23 4.24 -9.70
C LYS A 35 -18.38 5.21 -9.95
N ASP A 36 -19.60 4.71 -10.08
CA ASP A 36 -20.79 5.54 -10.31
C ASP A 36 -21.10 6.43 -9.10
N GLU A 37 -20.96 5.89 -7.88
CA GLU A 37 -21.08 6.66 -6.65
C GLU A 37 -20.04 7.79 -6.58
N HIS A 38 -18.77 7.49 -6.90
CA HIS A 38 -17.71 8.49 -6.90
C HIS A 38 -17.84 9.52 -8.05
N GLN A 39 -18.33 9.12 -9.23
CA GLN A 39 -18.55 10.02 -10.35
C GLN A 39 -19.53 11.15 -9.99
N LYS A 40 -20.51 10.88 -9.12
CA LYS A 40 -21.47 11.91 -8.64
C LYS A 40 -20.80 13.05 -7.87
N THR A 41 -19.63 12.81 -7.28
CA THR A 41 -18.88 13.84 -6.55
C THR A 41 -17.91 14.62 -7.45
N LEU A 42 -17.83 14.28 -8.75
CA LEU A 42 -16.86 14.83 -9.69
C LEU A 42 -17.53 15.54 -10.87
N LYS A 43 -16.96 16.68 -11.28
CA LYS A 43 -17.40 17.39 -12.49
C LYS A 43 -16.84 16.79 -13.78
N LYS A 44 -15.66 16.17 -13.70
CA LYS A 44 -14.98 15.53 -14.83
C LYS A 44 -15.27 14.04 -14.84
N LYS A 45 -15.28 13.45 -16.04
CA LYS A 45 -15.48 12.01 -16.21
C LYS A 45 -14.30 11.22 -15.67
N ILE A 46 -14.58 10.16 -14.93
CA ILE A 46 -13.58 9.18 -14.47
C ILE A 46 -13.01 8.42 -15.67
N GLN A 47 -11.69 8.42 -15.80
CA GLN A 47 -10.92 7.71 -16.83
C GLN A 47 -10.46 6.31 -16.40
N THR A 48 -10.75 5.92 -15.16
CA THR A 48 -10.38 4.61 -14.61
C THR A 48 -11.00 3.47 -15.42
N LEU A 49 -10.13 2.56 -15.86
CA LEU A 49 -10.51 1.33 -16.56
C LEU A 49 -10.97 0.27 -15.56
N ILE A 50 -12.02 -0.49 -15.91
CA ILE A 50 -12.46 -1.68 -15.17
C ILE A 50 -12.37 -2.84 -16.15
N LYS A 51 -11.46 -3.78 -15.90
CA LYS A 51 -11.11 -4.87 -16.84
C LYS A 51 -10.97 -6.21 -16.11
N PRO A 52 -11.18 -7.35 -16.80
CA PRO A 52 -10.81 -8.65 -16.25
C PRO A 52 -9.34 -8.65 -15.84
N ALA A 53 -9.02 -9.31 -14.74
CA ALA A 53 -7.66 -9.58 -14.35
C ALA A 53 -7.03 -10.59 -15.31
N GLU A 54 -5.87 -10.24 -15.83
CA GLU A 54 -4.99 -11.12 -16.60
C GLU A 54 -3.83 -11.57 -15.70
N GLU A 55 -2.85 -12.26 -16.29
CA GLU A 55 -1.64 -12.63 -15.55
C GLU A 55 -0.96 -11.39 -14.97
N PHE A 56 -0.68 -11.46 -13.67
CA PHE A 56 0.06 -10.41 -12.95
C PHE A 56 1.51 -10.85 -12.81
N TYR A 57 2.42 -10.03 -13.33
CA TYR A 57 3.85 -10.25 -13.21
C TYR A 57 4.38 -9.43 -12.05
N ASP A 58 5.06 -10.09 -11.11
CA ASP A 58 5.72 -9.42 -10.01
C ASP A 58 6.76 -8.42 -10.54
N ALA A 59 6.71 -7.19 -10.01
CA ALA A 59 7.76 -6.20 -10.24
C ALA A 59 9.08 -6.63 -9.57
N GLU A 60 10.19 -6.06 -10.03
CA GLU A 60 11.53 -6.36 -9.53
C GLU A 60 11.64 -6.18 -8.01
N ASP A 61 12.53 -6.96 -7.39
CA ASP A 61 12.68 -7.03 -5.93
C ASP A 61 12.84 -5.66 -5.26
N TYR A 62 13.51 -4.71 -5.91
CA TYR A 62 13.77 -3.38 -5.35
C TYR A 62 12.50 -2.51 -5.24
N HIS A 63 11.43 -2.83 -5.99
CA HIS A 63 10.13 -2.17 -5.86
C HIS A 63 9.32 -2.70 -4.67
N GLN A 64 9.61 -3.92 -4.20
CA GLN A 64 8.85 -4.57 -3.13
C GLN A 64 9.18 -3.96 -1.77
N LYS A 65 8.13 -3.52 -1.05
CA LYS A 65 8.23 -2.83 0.26
C LYS A 65 9.25 -1.68 0.22
N TYR A 66 9.17 -0.85 -0.82
CA TYR A 66 10.15 0.19 -1.14
C TYR A 66 10.53 1.08 0.05
N MET A 67 9.56 1.56 0.83
CA MET A 67 9.83 2.46 1.96
C MET A 67 10.57 1.73 3.07
N LEU A 68 10.19 0.49 3.39
CA LEU A 68 10.92 -0.35 4.34
C LEU A 68 12.38 -0.55 3.91
N ARG A 69 12.64 -0.78 2.62
CA ARG A 69 14.00 -0.91 2.08
C ARG A 69 14.86 0.35 2.24
N GLN A 70 14.24 1.55 2.26
CA GLN A 70 14.97 2.79 2.52
C GLN A 70 15.49 2.87 3.97
N HIS A 71 14.83 2.18 4.91
CA HIS A 71 15.30 2.02 6.28
C HIS A 71 16.27 0.84 6.40
N ARG A 72 17.45 1.00 5.80
CA ARG A 72 18.44 -0.10 5.60
C ARG A 72 18.72 -0.91 6.87
N SER A 73 18.98 -0.27 8.01
CA SER A 73 19.28 -0.99 9.26
C SER A 73 18.13 -1.90 9.71
N LEU A 74 16.90 -1.38 9.68
CA LEU A 74 15.69 -2.13 10.01
C LEU A 74 15.45 -3.26 9.01
N PHE A 75 15.58 -2.98 7.71
CA PHE A 75 15.35 -3.97 6.66
C PHE A 75 16.34 -5.14 6.74
N HIS A 76 17.63 -4.86 6.94
CA HIS A 76 18.64 -5.92 7.04
C HIS A 76 18.47 -6.75 8.32
N SER A 77 18.08 -6.14 9.45
CA SER A 77 17.88 -6.90 10.70
C SER A 77 16.68 -7.86 10.64
N MET A 78 15.73 -7.62 9.73
CA MET A 78 14.59 -8.52 9.51
C MET A 78 14.93 -9.76 8.68
N ASN A 79 16.05 -9.74 7.94
CA ASN A 79 16.57 -10.89 7.20
C ASN A 79 15.55 -11.63 6.32
N PHE A 80 14.65 -10.89 5.65
CA PHE A 80 13.63 -11.50 4.79
C PHE A 80 14.24 -12.09 3.51
N ALA A 81 13.86 -13.32 3.16
CA ALA A 81 14.04 -13.78 1.79
C ALA A 81 13.09 -13.01 0.83
N PRO A 82 13.46 -12.79 -0.45
CA PRO A 82 12.66 -11.98 -1.38
C PRO A 82 11.18 -12.42 -1.48
N LYS A 83 10.92 -13.72 -1.57
CA LYS A 83 9.55 -14.27 -1.66
C LYS A 83 8.74 -14.09 -0.37
N GLU A 84 9.41 -14.12 0.79
CA GLU A 84 8.78 -13.89 2.09
C GLU A 84 8.43 -12.43 2.28
N LEU A 85 9.31 -11.51 1.85
CA LEU A 85 9.08 -10.07 1.93
C LEU A 85 7.81 -9.63 1.20
N ILE A 86 7.54 -10.23 0.04
CA ILE A 86 6.35 -9.91 -0.77
C ILE A 86 5.08 -10.30 0.00
N LYS A 87 5.06 -11.51 0.59
CA LYS A 87 3.89 -12.11 1.24
C LYS A 87 3.72 -11.72 2.71
N SER A 88 4.73 -11.16 3.35
CA SER A 88 4.74 -10.88 4.79
C SER A 88 3.77 -9.74 5.15
N HIS A 89 2.80 -10.06 6.00
CA HIS A 89 1.90 -9.08 6.63
C HIS A 89 2.70 -8.06 7.45
N ALA A 90 3.64 -8.52 8.28
CA ALA A 90 4.48 -7.65 9.09
C ALA A 90 5.27 -6.65 8.22
N ALA A 91 5.87 -7.13 7.13
CA ALA A 91 6.60 -6.25 6.20
C ALA A 91 5.68 -5.21 5.54
N ALA A 92 4.42 -5.56 5.25
CA ALA A 92 3.45 -4.61 4.70
C ALA A 92 3.08 -3.52 5.71
N ARG A 93 2.83 -3.90 6.96
CA ARG A 93 2.52 -2.97 8.06
C ARG A 93 3.69 -2.02 8.33
N LEU A 94 4.90 -2.59 8.47
CA LEU A 94 6.13 -1.83 8.68
C LEU A 94 6.40 -0.84 7.55
N ASN A 95 6.25 -1.27 6.29
CA ASN A 95 6.37 -0.39 5.14
C ASN A 95 5.39 0.80 5.21
N GLY A 96 4.17 0.57 5.69
CA GLY A 96 3.19 1.63 5.95
C GLY A 96 3.66 2.61 7.03
N TYR A 97 4.05 2.11 8.20
CA TYR A 97 4.50 2.95 9.32
C TYR A 97 5.71 3.81 8.97
N VAL A 98 6.73 3.22 8.34
CA VAL A 98 7.92 3.98 7.97
C VAL A 98 7.66 4.98 6.84
N ALA A 99 6.59 4.77 6.06
CA ALA A 99 6.11 5.72 5.05
C ALA A 99 5.21 6.83 5.63
N GLY A 100 4.96 6.84 6.95
CA GLY A 100 4.11 7.82 7.62
C GLY A 100 2.63 7.47 7.64
N PHE A 101 2.24 6.26 7.23
CA PHE A 101 0.85 5.79 7.31
C PHE A 101 0.60 5.09 8.65
N GLY A 102 -0.22 5.72 9.49
CA GLY A 102 -0.59 5.21 10.82
C GLY A 102 0.02 6.02 11.96
N LYS A 103 -0.66 6.06 13.11
CA LYS A 103 -0.15 6.73 14.32
C LYS A 103 0.65 5.77 15.17
N ARG A 104 1.45 6.31 16.08
CA ARG A 104 2.14 5.51 17.11
C ARG A 104 1.18 4.63 17.89
N SER A 105 0.00 5.14 18.27
CA SER A 105 -1.02 4.35 18.98
C SER A 105 -1.42 3.10 18.19
N ASN A 106 -1.60 3.22 16.87
CA ASN A 106 -1.94 2.07 16.03
C ASN A 106 -0.81 1.05 16.00
N PHE A 107 0.45 1.50 16.04
CA PHE A 107 1.60 0.60 16.09
C PHE A 107 1.65 -0.17 17.42
N GLU A 108 1.48 0.52 18.55
CA GLU A 108 1.51 -0.13 19.87
C GLU A 108 0.37 -1.16 20.04
N GLU A 109 -0.79 -0.96 19.41
CA GLU A 109 -1.91 -1.92 19.46
C GLU A 109 -1.62 -3.26 18.76
N GLU A 110 -0.68 -3.28 17.81
CA GLU A 110 -0.42 -4.47 16.99
C GLU A 110 1.02 -4.98 17.04
N VAL A 111 1.95 -4.25 17.68
CA VAL A 111 3.38 -4.55 17.69
C VAL A 111 3.67 -5.99 18.11
N ASP A 112 2.94 -6.51 19.10
CA ASP A 112 3.08 -7.89 19.60
C ASP A 112 2.73 -8.95 18.55
N LYS A 113 1.88 -8.60 17.58
CA LYS A 113 1.46 -9.48 16.48
C LYS A 113 2.41 -9.41 15.28
N LEU A 114 3.31 -8.42 15.25
CA LEU A 114 4.25 -8.22 14.14
C LEU A 114 5.53 -9.05 14.29
N GLY A 115 5.76 -9.69 15.44
CA GLY A 115 6.90 -10.58 15.67
C GLY A 115 8.25 -9.85 15.63
N LEU A 116 8.27 -8.58 16.07
CA LEU A 116 9.47 -7.75 16.07
C LEU A 116 10.29 -8.00 17.34
N SER A 117 11.61 -7.90 17.21
CA SER A 117 12.48 -7.70 18.38
C SER A 117 12.27 -6.31 18.98
N ASP A 118 12.65 -6.14 20.25
CA ASP A 118 12.59 -4.84 20.94
C ASP A 118 13.37 -3.75 20.19
N GLU A 119 14.52 -4.10 19.62
CA GLU A 119 15.32 -3.17 18.82
C GLU A 119 14.57 -2.69 17.57
N GLN A 120 13.95 -3.62 16.83
CA GLN A 120 13.16 -3.30 15.64
C GLN A 120 11.92 -2.46 16.00
N ALA A 121 11.21 -2.82 17.07
CA ALA A 121 10.06 -2.07 17.55
C ALA A 121 10.45 -0.65 17.97
N ASN A 122 11.55 -0.49 18.70
CA ASN A 122 12.07 0.81 19.13
C ASN A 122 12.51 1.68 17.95
N TYR A 123 13.10 1.08 16.91
CA TYR A 123 13.40 1.79 15.67
C TYR A 123 12.14 2.40 15.05
N VAL A 124 11.08 1.59 14.89
CA VAL A 124 9.81 2.04 14.30
C VAL A 124 9.15 3.13 15.15
N ARG A 125 9.15 2.97 16.48
CA ARG A 125 8.70 4.03 17.41
C ARG A 125 9.46 5.33 17.21
N GLY A 126 10.77 5.25 17.01
CA GLY A 126 11.63 6.40 16.73
C GLY A 126 11.26 7.12 15.43
N VAL A 127 10.96 6.36 14.37
CA VAL A 127 10.50 6.91 13.08
C VAL A 127 9.16 7.62 13.25
N LEU A 128 8.18 6.97 13.89
CA LEU A 128 6.85 7.53 14.12
C LEU A 128 6.88 8.75 15.05
N GLY A 129 7.80 8.80 16.01
CA GLY A 129 7.98 9.94 16.91
C GLY A 129 8.58 11.18 16.23
N ARG A 130 9.36 11.00 15.16
CA ARG A 130 9.94 12.10 14.36
C ARG A 130 8.99 12.60 13.27
N GLY A 131 8.12 11.72 12.75
CA GLY A 131 7.15 12.03 11.70
C GLY A 131 5.88 12.75 12.17
N GLY A 132 5.74 13.05 13.46
CA GLY A 132 4.57 13.73 14.05
C GLY A 132 4.55 15.26 13.89
N MET A 133 5.47 15.84 13.11
CA MET A 133 5.44 17.25 12.71
C MET A 133 5.20 17.32 11.20
N ASN A 134 3.93 17.29 10.79
CA ASN A 134 3.43 17.84 9.53
C ASN A 134 1.94 18.13 9.69
#